data_AF-A0A4U5LND5-F1
#
_entry.id   AF-A0A4U5LND5-F1
#
_cell.length_a   1.000
_cell.length_b   1.000
_cell.length_c   1.000
_cell.angle_alpha   90.00
_cell.angle_beta   90.00
_cell.angle_gamma   90.00
#
_symmetry.space_group_name_H-M   'P 1'
#
loop_
_entity.id
_entity.type
_entity.pdbx_description
1 polymer ?
#
loop_
_entity_poly.entity_id
_entity_poly.type
_entity_poly.pdbx_seq_one_letter_code
_entity_poly.pdbx_strand_id
1 'polypeptide(L)'
;MGGVISSAADVAENQWIRKFTGLQPISDNDPFWNQLFSYNYSVDDENEEIIPTFEDAVNDALQALMYNTETTGNFGALIRVFLRRASELNTSEICDNKIFLWQMANALMIIRYVCKFLTQRLSEAEFVKAFSSKEFADTKRKEAVEEPEEICCAHQFYNVILSTIAELPVNEHTNPVHMESVRCTLVILGRQLFTDSIDVTDGFCSYILSQGPEQNVALTKALLTNFVLHNSPLPGLKKSEPESVVISLATSMWSMLQTVTGYDNPPTEEEDPEQTLGSLSCLLLLTLTCHPCKPETQNNVKDALAVFLNAQEVSACSIDVITFKVDYSALYNRLCCTVKQQPPMLLLYTLLHKNSGFRNYVLSRINLENLVVPVIKVLNAGPDSTSATSHHLYLSLIVLLILSEDEFFCKVVHETILNNVDWFNTERPLGEISLGGLITLVVAKTIQMNTIKTRDRYLHTNCLAALANMSSSFKQLSSYVCQKLIGLLETMTKRHAKLIEHMRANAENELTETQNNNYDITALEEGIRTVLEMCNSCLSNNLRNNPHLIYTILYESSLMLSITIPCFKTLLETSPR
;
A
#
# COMPACT_ATOMS: atom_id res chain seq x y z
N MET A 1 -26.81 -2.98 -29.55
CA MET A 1 -26.69 -1.66 -30.20
C MET A 1 -25.32 -1.14 -29.85
N GLY A 2 -24.43 -1.05 -30.83
CA GLY A 2 -23.06 -0.57 -30.63
C GLY A 2 -23.06 0.92 -30.32
N GLY A 3 -22.66 1.28 -29.10
CA GLY A 3 -22.47 2.65 -28.69
C GLY A 3 -21.05 3.09 -29.02
N VAL A 4 -20.94 4.21 -29.74
CA VAL A 4 -19.69 4.92 -29.99
C VAL A 4 -19.03 5.22 -28.62
N ILE A 5 -17.75 4.90 -28.50
CA ILE A 5 -16.91 5.19 -27.33
C ILE A 5 -16.79 6.71 -27.22
N SER A 6 -17.16 7.29 -26.07
CA SER A 6 -17.10 8.75 -25.87
C SER A 6 -15.64 9.20 -25.75
N SER A 7 -15.20 10.12 -26.59
CA SER A 7 -13.98 10.88 -26.34
C SER A 7 -14.23 11.92 -25.24
N ALA A 8 -13.18 12.43 -24.59
CA ALA A 8 -13.30 13.50 -23.58
C ALA A 8 -14.05 14.75 -24.14
N ALA A 9 -13.92 15.02 -25.44
CA ALA A 9 -14.66 16.10 -26.12
C ALA A 9 -16.18 15.84 -26.18
N ASP A 10 -16.62 14.59 -26.27
CA ASP A 10 -18.04 14.22 -26.33
C ASP A 10 -18.75 14.39 -24.97
N VAL A 11 -17.98 14.35 -23.87
CA VAL A 11 -18.50 14.49 -22.50
C VAL A 11 -18.86 15.95 -22.19
N ALA A 12 -18.05 16.92 -22.63
CA ALA A 12 -18.34 18.36 -22.44
C ALA A 12 -19.60 18.82 -23.21
N GLU A 13 -19.93 18.16 -24.31
CA GLU A 13 -21.13 18.41 -25.11
C GLU A 13 -22.34 17.55 -24.71
N ASN A 14 -22.18 16.68 -23.71
CA ASN A 14 -23.21 15.74 -23.29
C ASN A 14 -24.46 16.46 -22.76
N GLN A 15 -25.57 16.25 -23.47
CA GLN A 15 -26.86 16.88 -23.19
C GLN A 15 -27.40 16.50 -21.80
N TRP A 16 -27.13 15.29 -21.34
CA TRP A 16 -27.59 14.79 -20.05
C TRP A 16 -26.82 15.44 -18.90
N ILE A 17 -25.50 15.61 -19.04
CA ILE A 17 -24.68 16.33 -18.06
C ILE A 17 -25.12 17.80 -18.01
N ARG A 18 -25.33 18.46 -19.15
CA ARG A 18 -25.82 19.85 -19.19
C ARG A 18 -27.19 20.03 -18.55
N LYS A 19 -28.11 19.06 -18.72
CA LYS A 19 -29.40 19.08 -18.02
C LYS A 19 -29.21 18.90 -16.51
N PHE A 20 -28.36 17.95 -16.09
CA PHE A 20 -28.06 17.69 -14.67
C PHE A 20 -27.48 18.92 -13.95
N THR A 21 -26.55 19.64 -14.59
CA THR A 21 -25.86 20.80 -14.01
C THR A 21 -26.55 22.14 -14.30
N GLY A 22 -27.70 22.10 -14.98
CA GLY A 22 -28.46 23.27 -15.40
C GLY A 22 -29.21 23.99 -14.27
N LEU A 23 -30.01 24.99 -14.64
CA LEU A 23 -30.75 25.87 -13.73
C LEU A 23 -32.15 25.37 -13.35
N GLN A 24 -32.57 24.22 -13.87
CA GLN A 24 -33.90 23.67 -13.63
C GLN A 24 -33.81 22.48 -12.67
N PRO A 25 -34.71 22.39 -11.66
CA PRO A 25 -34.77 21.25 -10.76
C PRO A 25 -35.23 19.99 -11.53
N ILE A 26 -34.63 18.86 -11.20
CA ILE A 26 -34.97 17.54 -11.76
C ILE A 26 -35.68 16.73 -10.68
N SER A 27 -36.88 16.23 -10.98
CA SER A 27 -37.62 15.37 -10.06
C SER A 27 -36.95 14.00 -9.91
N ASP A 28 -36.99 13.44 -8.70
CA ASP A 28 -36.54 12.09 -8.39
C ASP A 28 -37.22 10.99 -9.24
N ASN A 29 -38.39 11.28 -9.81
CA ASN A 29 -39.14 10.35 -10.66
C ASN A 29 -38.98 10.61 -12.17
N ASP A 30 -38.15 11.59 -12.57
CA ASP A 30 -37.95 11.92 -13.99
C ASP A 30 -37.24 10.75 -14.72
N PRO A 31 -37.77 10.24 -15.85
CA PRO A 31 -37.11 9.23 -16.68
C PRO A 31 -35.70 9.62 -17.15
N PHE A 32 -35.35 10.90 -17.08
CA PHE A 32 -34.01 11.46 -17.28
C PHE A 32 -32.91 10.63 -16.60
N TRP A 33 -33.13 10.18 -15.36
CA TRP A 33 -32.11 9.44 -14.61
C TRP A 33 -31.68 8.17 -15.33
N ASN A 34 -32.62 7.45 -15.96
CA ASN A 34 -32.30 6.26 -16.73
C ASN A 34 -31.43 6.57 -17.95
N GLN A 35 -31.63 7.72 -18.59
CA GLN A 35 -30.82 8.15 -19.73
C GLN A 35 -29.42 8.57 -19.29
N LEU A 36 -29.31 9.34 -18.20
CA LEU A 36 -28.04 9.75 -17.63
C LEU A 36 -27.18 8.52 -17.25
N PHE A 37 -27.77 7.58 -16.51
CA PHE A 37 -27.05 6.38 -16.07
C PHE A 37 -26.77 5.37 -17.20
N SER A 38 -27.49 5.46 -18.32
CA SER A 38 -27.25 4.62 -19.50
C SER A 38 -26.28 5.23 -20.50
N TYR A 39 -25.67 6.37 -20.18
CA TYR A 39 -24.64 6.96 -21.03
C TYR A 39 -23.32 6.21 -20.86
N ASN A 40 -22.61 5.93 -21.97
CA ASN A 40 -21.31 5.28 -21.92
C ASN A 40 -20.20 6.33 -21.78
N TYR A 41 -19.73 6.56 -20.55
CA TYR A 41 -18.73 7.59 -20.26
C TYR A 41 -17.30 7.22 -20.67
N SER A 42 -17.00 5.94 -20.90
CA SER A 42 -15.68 5.41 -21.29
C SER A 42 -14.50 6.15 -20.67
N VAL A 43 -14.49 6.26 -19.34
CA VAL A 43 -13.38 6.82 -18.58
C VAL A 43 -12.35 5.73 -18.37
N ASP A 44 -11.18 5.91 -18.97
CA ASP A 44 -10.00 5.14 -18.64
C ASP A 44 -9.35 5.77 -17.39
N ASP A 45 -9.78 5.31 -16.21
CA ASP A 45 -9.25 5.73 -14.91
C ASP A 45 -7.78 5.26 -14.67
N GLU A 46 -7.20 4.49 -15.60
CA GLU A 46 -5.83 3.96 -15.48
C GLU A 46 -4.83 4.73 -16.37
N ASN A 47 -5.33 5.46 -17.36
CA ASN A 47 -4.51 6.26 -18.24
C ASN A 47 -4.24 7.67 -17.68
N GLU A 48 -3.05 7.86 -17.14
CA GLU A 48 -2.59 9.14 -16.56
C GLU A 48 -2.65 10.33 -17.54
N GLU A 49 -2.61 10.10 -18.86
CA GLU A 49 -2.73 11.16 -19.86
C GLU A 49 -4.20 11.56 -20.12
N ILE A 50 -5.13 10.63 -19.97
CA ILE A 50 -6.56 10.85 -20.26
C ILE A 50 -7.26 11.50 -19.07
N ILE A 51 -6.88 11.16 -17.83
CA ILE A 51 -7.53 11.67 -16.61
C ILE A 51 -7.57 13.21 -16.54
N PRO A 52 -6.46 13.94 -16.71
CA PRO A 52 -6.49 15.41 -16.67
C PRO A 52 -7.40 15.99 -17.76
N THR A 53 -7.35 15.42 -18.96
CA THR A 53 -8.19 15.85 -20.09
C THR A 53 -9.68 15.65 -19.79
N PHE A 54 -10.05 14.53 -19.16
CA PHE A 54 -11.42 14.27 -18.75
C PHE A 54 -11.86 15.23 -17.62
N GLU A 55 -11.00 15.45 -16.62
CA GLU A 55 -11.27 16.36 -15.51
C GLU A 55 -11.48 17.80 -15.99
N ASP A 56 -10.64 18.27 -16.91
CA ASP A 56 -10.80 19.58 -17.55
C ASP A 56 -12.13 19.66 -18.33
N ALA A 57 -12.51 18.61 -19.05
CA ALA A 57 -13.75 18.57 -19.83
C ALA A 57 -15.03 18.63 -18.95
N VAL A 58 -15.00 18.09 -17.74
CA VAL A 58 -16.14 18.12 -16.81
C VAL A 58 -16.11 19.30 -15.82
N ASN A 59 -14.99 20.02 -15.72
CA ASN A 59 -14.77 21.07 -14.72
C ASN A 59 -15.85 22.16 -14.76
N ASP A 60 -16.18 22.70 -15.94
CA ASP A 60 -17.21 23.74 -16.09
C ASP A 60 -18.60 23.25 -15.64
N ALA A 61 -18.92 21.98 -15.95
CA ALA A 61 -20.18 21.37 -15.55
C ALA A 61 -20.25 21.19 -14.02
N LEU A 62 -19.17 20.72 -13.39
CA LEU A 62 -19.07 20.55 -11.94
C LEU A 62 -19.13 21.89 -11.20
N GLN A 63 -18.48 22.92 -11.75
CA GLN A 63 -18.56 24.28 -11.23
C GLN A 63 -19.99 24.82 -11.30
N ALA A 64 -20.67 24.67 -12.45
CA ALA A 64 -22.07 25.04 -12.59
C ALA A 64 -22.97 24.28 -11.59
N LEU A 65 -22.75 22.96 -11.43
CA LEU A 65 -23.50 22.14 -10.48
C LEU A 65 -23.32 22.62 -9.03
N MET A 66 -22.10 22.97 -8.61
CA MET A 66 -21.83 23.44 -7.26
C MET A 66 -22.66 24.70 -6.92
N TYR A 67 -22.71 25.68 -7.83
CA TYR A 67 -23.51 26.90 -7.62
C TYR A 67 -25.02 26.65 -7.77
N ASN A 68 -25.42 25.80 -8.71
CA ASN A 68 -26.83 25.57 -8.99
C ASN A 68 -27.48 24.59 -8.00
N THR A 69 -26.74 23.71 -7.34
CA THR A 69 -27.29 22.69 -6.42
C THR A 69 -28.00 23.29 -5.21
N GLU A 70 -27.59 24.47 -4.75
CA GLU A 70 -28.27 25.18 -3.66
C GLU A 70 -29.71 25.59 -4.03
N THR A 71 -29.97 25.83 -5.31
CA THR A 71 -31.28 26.30 -5.81
C THR A 71 -32.08 25.20 -6.48
N THR A 72 -31.43 24.33 -7.27
CA THR A 72 -32.07 23.26 -8.05
C THR A 72 -32.24 21.96 -7.27
N GLY A 73 -31.35 21.68 -6.31
CA GLY A 73 -31.32 20.43 -5.57
C GLY A 73 -30.94 19.19 -6.38
N ASN A 74 -30.39 19.36 -7.59
CA ASN A 74 -30.12 18.25 -8.52
C ASN A 74 -29.14 17.20 -7.96
N PHE A 75 -28.10 17.60 -7.23
CA PHE A 75 -27.22 16.62 -6.57
C PHE A 75 -27.94 15.83 -5.47
N GLY A 76 -28.74 16.50 -4.63
CA GLY A 76 -29.59 15.81 -3.64
C GLY A 76 -30.58 14.84 -4.28
N ALA A 77 -31.18 15.22 -5.41
CA ALA A 77 -32.05 14.33 -6.19
C ALA A 77 -31.30 13.11 -6.74
N LEU A 78 -30.08 13.30 -7.26
CA LEU A 78 -29.20 12.19 -7.68
C LEU A 78 -28.95 11.21 -6.53
N ILE A 79 -28.63 11.72 -5.33
CA ILE A 79 -28.41 10.90 -4.14
C ILE A 79 -29.67 10.12 -3.77
N ARG A 80 -30.86 10.76 -3.70
CA ARG A 80 -32.11 10.07 -3.37
C ARG A 80 -32.49 9.00 -4.40
N VAL A 81 -32.28 9.28 -5.70
CA VAL A 81 -32.49 8.30 -6.77
C VAL A 81 -31.54 7.13 -6.64
N PHE A 82 -30.26 7.40 -6.36
CA PHE A 82 -29.27 6.35 -6.10
C PHE A 82 -29.67 5.50 -4.89
N LEU A 83 -30.03 6.12 -3.76
CA LEU A 83 -30.46 5.42 -2.54
C LEU A 83 -31.67 4.52 -2.78
N ARG A 84 -32.69 5.02 -3.49
CA ARG A 84 -33.86 4.22 -3.86
C ARG A 84 -33.45 2.99 -4.68
N ARG A 85 -32.62 3.18 -5.70
CA ARG A 85 -32.14 2.07 -6.55
C ARG A 85 -31.20 1.12 -5.81
N ALA A 86 -30.39 1.62 -4.88
CA ALA A 86 -29.44 0.81 -4.12
C ALA A 86 -30.14 -0.27 -3.29
N SER A 87 -31.38 -0.03 -2.86
CA SER A 87 -32.21 -1.05 -2.18
C SER A 87 -32.47 -2.30 -3.03
N GLU A 88 -32.34 -2.21 -4.35
CA GLU A 88 -32.54 -3.31 -5.32
C GLU A 88 -31.22 -3.97 -5.76
N LEU A 89 -30.05 -3.53 -5.26
CA LEU A 89 -28.73 -4.06 -5.68
C LEU A 89 -28.59 -5.55 -5.43
N ASN A 90 -28.91 -6.02 -4.22
CA ASN A 90 -28.84 -7.45 -3.87
C ASN A 90 -29.76 -8.29 -4.75
N THR A 91 -31.01 -7.84 -4.98
CA THR A 91 -31.93 -8.53 -5.86
C THR A 91 -31.42 -8.55 -7.31
N SER A 92 -30.81 -7.45 -7.77
CA SER A 92 -30.26 -7.34 -9.12
C SER A 92 -29.04 -8.22 -9.34
N GLU A 93 -28.21 -8.42 -8.31
CA GLU A 93 -27.11 -9.38 -8.32
C GLU A 93 -27.63 -10.81 -8.48
N ILE A 94 -28.62 -11.20 -7.65
CA ILE A 94 -29.24 -12.54 -7.70
C ILE A 94 -29.91 -12.79 -9.07
N CYS A 95 -30.50 -11.77 -9.67
CA CYS A 95 -31.16 -11.87 -10.97
C CYS A 95 -30.22 -11.68 -12.18
N ASP A 96 -28.92 -11.48 -11.97
CA ASP A 96 -27.93 -11.16 -13.01
C ASP A 96 -28.36 -9.99 -13.93
N ASN A 97 -28.95 -8.93 -13.36
CA ASN A 97 -29.41 -7.78 -14.12
C ASN A 97 -28.24 -6.84 -14.48
N LYS A 98 -27.49 -7.24 -15.51
CA LYS A 98 -26.26 -6.56 -15.96
C LYS A 98 -26.45 -5.07 -16.26
N ILE A 99 -27.58 -4.72 -16.89
CA ILE A 99 -27.89 -3.33 -17.24
C ILE A 99 -28.09 -2.49 -15.99
N PHE A 100 -28.80 -3.02 -14.99
CA PHE A 100 -29.01 -2.32 -13.74
C PHE A 100 -27.70 -2.12 -12.98
N LEU A 101 -26.88 -3.16 -12.85
CA LEU A 101 -25.58 -3.08 -12.16
C LEU A 101 -24.63 -2.08 -12.84
N TRP A 102 -24.58 -2.07 -14.17
CA TRP A 102 -23.83 -1.09 -14.94
C TRP A 102 -24.32 0.35 -14.71
N GLN A 103 -25.64 0.57 -14.74
CA GLN A 103 -26.22 1.89 -14.43
C GLN A 103 -25.90 2.34 -13.00
N MET A 104 -25.85 1.42 -12.03
CA MET A 104 -25.48 1.72 -10.65
C MET A 104 -24.01 2.10 -10.53
N ALA A 105 -23.12 1.42 -11.26
CA ALA A 105 -21.71 1.82 -11.35
C ALA A 105 -21.56 3.22 -11.96
N ASN A 106 -22.28 3.52 -13.05
CA ASN A 106 -22.27 4.86 -13.66
C ASN A 106 -22.80 5.94 -12.69
N ALA A 107 -23.86 5.64 -11.94
CA ALA A 107 -24.38 6.56 -10.93
C ALA A 107 -23.34 6.86 -9.84
N LEU A 108 -22.65 5.84 -9.33
CA LEU A 108 -21.56 6.02 -8.36
C LEU A 108 -20.37 6.78 -8.95
N MET A 109 -20.02 6.54 -10.22
CA MET A 109 -18.96 7.28 -10.90
C MET A 109 -19.29 8.78 -10.99
N ILE A 110 -20.52 9.13 -11.39
CA ILE A 110 -20.97 10.54 -11.41
C ILE A 110 -20.88 11.12 -9.99
N ILE A 111 -21.38 10.39 -8.98
CA ILE A 111 -21.30 10.83 -7.58
C ILE A 111 -19.85 11.00 -7.15
N ARG A 112 -18.92 10.10 -7.51
CA ARG A 112 -17.48 10.19 -7.22
C ARG A 112 -16.89 11.49 -7.75
N TYR A 113 -17.12 11.83 -9.01
CA TYR A 113 -16.57 13.06 -9.61
C TYR A 113 -17.17 14.32 -8.98
N VAL A 114 -18.47 14.33 -8.69
CA VAL A 114 -19.10 15.43 -7.96
C VAL A 114 -18.50 15.56 -6.56
N CYS A 115 -18.44 14.47 -5.79
CA CYS A 115 -17.83 14.46 -4.46
C CYS A 115 -16.38 14.94 -4.49
N LYS A 116 -15.56 14.48 -5.45
CA LYS A 116 -14.16 14.92 -5.62
C LYS A 116 -14.06 16.43 -5.80
N PHE A 117 -14.92 17.00 -6.63
CA PHE A 117 -14.93 18.44 -6.88
C PHE A 117 -15.37 19.25 -5.67
N LEU A 118 -16.41 18.78 -4.97
CA LEU A 118 -16.98 19.45 -3.80
C LEU A 118 -16.07 19.35 -2.57
N THR A 119 -15.43 18.21 -2.31
CA THR A 119 -14.54 18.04 -1.14
C THR A 119 -13.33 18.97 -1.21
N GLN A 120 -12.88 19.33 -2.41
CA GLN A 120 -11.79 20.28 -2.66
C GLN A 120 -12.17 21.75 -2.41
N ARG A 121 -13.47 22.09 -2.42
CA ARG A 121 -13.94 23.49 -2.53
C ARG A 121 -14.90 23.94 -1.44
N LEU A 122 -15.65 23.02 -0.83
CA LEU A 122 -16.64 23.34 0.20
C LEU A 122 -16.07 23.13 1.60
N SER A 123 -16.65 23.79 2.60
CA SER A 123 -16.49 23.39 4.01
C SER A 123 -17.22 22.06 4.29
N GLU A 124 -16.94 21.43 5.42
CA GLU A 124 -17.57 20.15 5.78
C GLU A 124 -19.09 20.27 5.94
N ALA A 125 -19.55 21.34 6.59
CA ALA A 125 -20.97 21.60 6.77
C ALA A 125 -21.69 21.84 5.43
N GLU A 126 -21.07 22.57 4.51
CA GLU A 126 -21.60 22.80 3.15
C GLU A 126 -21.61 21.51 2.33
N PHE A 127 -20.56 20.70 2.43
CA PHE A 127 -20.46 19.40 1.77
C PHE A 127 -21.60 18.47 2.22
N VAL A 128 -21.81 18.30 3.53
CA VAL A 128 -22.90 17.47 4.07
C VAL A 128 -24.27 18.04 3.67
N LYS A 129 -24.43 19.36 3.68
CA LYS A 129 -25.66 20.03 3.25
C LYS A 129 -25.99 19.77 1.78
N ALA A 130 -24.98 19.62 0.90
CA ALA A 130 -25.20 19.37 -0.52
C ALA A 130 -25.97 18.06 -0.79
N PHE A 131 -25.85 17.05 0.07
CA PHE A 131 -26.60 15.78 -0.03
C PHE A 131 -28.09 15.94 0.27
N SER A 132 -28.49 16.98 1.00
CA SER A 132 -29.82 17.13 1.61
C SER A 132 -30.65 18.24 0.97
N SER A 133 -30.30 18.72 -0.23
CA SER A 133 -31.04 19.80 -0.89
C SER A 133 -32.49 19.38 -1.12
N LYS A 134 -33.42 20.08 -0.46
CA LYS A 134 -34.81 19.69 -0.24
C LYS A 134 -35.53 19.44 -1.56
N GLU A 135 -36.45 18.47 -1.53
CA GLU A 135 -37.56 18.47 -2.47
C GLU A 135 -38.19 19.88 -2.50
N PHE A 136 -38.56 20.35 -3.69
CA PHE A 136 -39.60 21.36 -3.82
C PHE A 136 -40.91 20.73 -3.31
N ALA A 137 -41.02 20.58 -1.99
CA ALA A 137 -42.26 20.18 -1.35
C ALA A 137 -43.26 21.29 -1.65
N ASP A 138 -44.29 20.93 -2.40
CA ASP A 138 -45.54 21.67 -2.46
C ASP A 138 -45.82 22.28 -1.09
N THR A 139 -45.95 23.60 -1.07
CA THR A 139 -46.42 24.38 0.07
C THR A 139 -47.75 23.81 0.57
N LYS A 140 -47.71 22.80 1.46
CA LYS A 140 -48.77 22.34 2.38
C LYS A 140 -48.38 21.01 3.02
N ARG A 141 -47.67 21.09 4.16
CA ARG A 141 -48.01 20.39 5.42
C ARG A 141 -46.86 20.62 6.41
N LYS A 142 -47.01 21.69 7.20
CA LYS A 142 -46.39 21.76 8.53
C LYS A 142 -47.45 21.27 9.51
N GLU A 143 -47.40 20.00 9.88
CA GLU A 143 -47.90 19.57 11.18
C GLU A 143 -46.74 18.90 11.89
N ALA A 144 -46.36 19.49 13.03
CA ALA A 144 -45.27 19.05 13.86
C ALA A 144 -45.66 17.75 14.55
N VAL A 145 -45.08 16.65 14.09
CA VAL A 145 -44.90 15.44 14.88
C VAL A 145 -43.40 15.33 15.09
N GLU A 146 -42.96 15.19 16.34
CA GLU A 146 -41.57 14.86 16.68
C GLU A 146 -41.29 13.45 16.13
N GLU A 147 -40.88 13.39 14.86
CA GLU A 147 -40.33 12.20 14.25
C GLU A 147 -38.92 11.95 14.82
N PRO A 148 -38.53 10.68 15.03
CA PRO A 148 -37.18 10.35 15.49
C PRO A 148 -36.15 10.99 14.55
N GLU A 149 -35.04 11.51 15.11
CA GLU A 149 -33.98 12.22 14.38
C GLU A 149 -33.71 11.57 13.01
N GLU A 150 -34.25 12.18 11.96
CA GLU A 150 -34.20 11.64 10.61
C GLU A 150 -32.72 11.57 10.17
N ILE A 151 -32.21 10.37 9.89
CA ILE A 151 -30.82 10.17 9.47
C ILE A 151 -30.59 11.01 8.21
N CYS A 152 -29.70 12.01 8.31
CA CYS A 152 -29.35 12.89 7.19
C CYS A 152 -29.02 12.09 5.91
N CYS A 153 -29.42 12.58 4.74
CA CYS A 153 -29.21 11.90 3.44
C CYS A 153 -27.74 11.51 3.19
N ALA A 154 -26.79 12.32 3.66
CA ALA A 154 -25.36 11.99 3.60
C ALA A 154 -25.04 10.69 4.35
N HIS A 155 -25.52 10.55 5.59
CA HIS A 155 -25.33 9.34 6.40
C HIS A 155 -26.02 8.11 5.79
N GLN A 156 -27.20 8.29 5.18
CA GLN A 156 -27.85 7.20 4.43
C GLN A 156 -26.99 6.74 3.25
N PHE A 157 -26.43 7.69 2.48
CA PHE A 157 -25.51 7.39 1.39
C PHE A 157 -24.26 6.68 1.88
N TYR A 158 -23.66 7.16 2.96
CA TYR A 158 -22.51 6.53 3.62
C TYR A 158 -22.79 5.09 4.03
N ASN A 159 -23.93 4.83 4.67
CA ASN A 159 -24.32 3.46 5.03
C ASN A 159 -24.45 2.55 3.81
N VAL A 160 -25.07 3.05 2.73
CA VAL A 160 -25.26 2.27 1.50
C VAL A 160 -23.92 1.95 0.82
N ILE A 161 -22.98 2.89 0.72
CA ILE A 161 -21.68 2.61 0.09
C ILE A 161 -20.85 1.65 0.95
N LEU A 162 -20.89 1.78 2.27
CA LEU A 162 -20.16 0.91 3.19
C LEU A 162 -20.75 -0.51 3.21
N SER A 163 -22.08 -0.64 3.23
CA SER A 163 -22.75 -1.94 3.13
C SER A 163 -22.55 -2.57 1.75
N THR A 164 -22.52 -1.78 0.67
CA THR A 164 -22.17 -2.29 -0.67
C THR A 164 -20.77 -2.89 -0.67
N ILE A 165 -19.79 -2.26 -0.03
CA ILE A 165 -18.43 -2.80 0.08
C ILE A 165 -18.41 -4.08 0.94
N ALA A 166 -19.15 -4.09 2.05
CA ALA A 166 -19.08 -5.14 3.06
C ALA A 166 -19.96 -6.38 2.78
N GLU A 167 -21.11 -6.20 2.11
CA GLU A 167 -22.19 -7.20 2.05
C GLU A 167 -22.53 -7.65 0.62
N LEU A 168 -22.36 -6.79 -0.40
CA LEU A 168 -22.66 -7.18 -1.78
C LEU A 168 -21.66 -8.26 -2.26
N PRO A 169 -22.10 -9.39 -2.84
CA PRO A 169 -21.19 -10.38 -3.39
C PRO A 169 -20.39 -9.83 -4.57
N VAL A 170 -19.08 -10.08 -4.56
CA VAL A 170 -18.19 -9.67 -5.64
C VAL A 170 -18.19 -10.71 -6.76
N ASN A 171 -18.62 -10.31 -7.94
CA ASN A 171 -18.59 -11.09 -9.18
C ASN A 171 -18.23 -10.16 -10.36
N GLU A 172 -18.14 -10.70 -11.58
CA GLU A 172 -17.76 -9.92 -12.77
C GLU A 172 -18.66 -8.70 -13.03
N HIS A 173 -19.96 -8.82 -12.75
CA HIS A 173 -20.94 -7.75 -13.00
C HIS A 173 -21.07 -6.75 -11.85
N THR A 174 -20.81 -7.16 -10.60
CA THR A 174 -20.81 -6.26 -9.44
C THR A 174 -19.46 -5.57 -9.21
N ASN A 175 -18.36 -6.08 -9.77
CA ASN A 175 -17.03 -5.52 -9.62
C ASN A 175 -16.94 -4.00 -9.94
N PRO A 176 -17.57 -3.47 -11.01
CA PRO A 176 -17.59 -2.03 -11.26
C PRO A 176 -18.28 -1.22 -10.16
N VAL A 177 -19.37 -1.75 -9.57
CA VAL A 177 -20.07 -1.12 -8.44
C VAL A 177 -19.19 -1.09 -7.20
N HIS A 178 -18.46 -2.18 -6.92
CA HIS A 178 -17.50 -2.23 -5.81
C HIS A 178 -16.35 -1.25 -5.99
N MET A 179 -15.75 -1.20 -7.18
CA MET A 179 -14.64 -0.29 -7.46
C MET A 179 -15.07 1.17 -7.32
N GLU A 180 -16.22 1.57 -7.85
CA GLU A 180 -16.72 2.92 -7.69
C GLU A 180 -17.12 3.24 -6.24
N SER A 181 -17.65 2.27 -5.48
CA SER A 181 -17.92 2.44 -4.05
C SER A 181 -16.63 2.69 -3.24
N VAL A 182 -15.58 1.92 -3.50
CA VAL A 182 -14.27 2.10 -2.84
C VAL A 182 -13.64 3.43 -3.25
N ARG A 183 -13.64 3.78 -4.54
CA ARG A 183 -13.12 5.06 -5.04
C ARG A 183 -13.88 6.24 -4.49
N CYS A 184 -15.21 6.18 -4.44
CA CYS A 184 -16.04 7.24 -3.85
C CYS A 184 -15.71 7.43 -2.36
N THR A 185 -15.55 6.33 -1.61
CA THR A 185 -15.14 6.36 -0.19
C THR A 185 -13.76 7.02 -0.03
N LEU A 186 -12.78 6.63 -0.84
CA LEU A 186 -11.44 7.23 -0.85
C LEU A 186 -11.48 8.72 -1.18
N VAL A 187 -12.28 9.14 -2.16
CA VAL A 187 -12.43 10.54 -2.56
C VAL A 187 -13.01 11.38 -1.43
N ILE A 188 -14.01 10.87 -0.71
CA ILE A 188 -14.61 11.58 0.43
C ILE A 188 -13.58 11.71 1.57
N LEU A 189 -12.88 10.62 1.90
CA LEU A 189 -11.79 10.65 2.90
C LEU A 189 -10.61 11.55 2.48
N GLY A 190 -10.41 11.73 1.17
CA GLY A 190 -9.38 12.60 0.58
C GLY A 190 -9.55 14.08 0.93
N ARG A 191 -10.71 14.49 1.50
CA ARG A 191 -10.93 15.85 2.02
C ARG A 191 -9.84 16.29 2.99
N GLN A 192 -9.28 15.37 3.78
CA GLN A 192 -8.20 15.65 4.73
C GLN A 192 -6.95 16.29 4.08
N LEU A 193 -6.75 16.11 2.78
CA LEU A 193 -5.64 16.72 2.03
C LEU A 193 -5.84 18.22 1.76
N PHE A 194 -7.07 18.72 1.91
CA PHE A 194 -7.46 20.11 1.65
C PHE A 194 -7.81 20.88 2.93
N THR A 195 -7.55 20.29 4.10
CA THR A 195 -7.78 20.91 5.40
C THR A 195 -6.45 21.32 6.02
N ASP A 196 -6.33 22.59 6.44
CA ASP A 196 -5.08 23.14 6.99
C ASP A 196 -4.68 22.58 8.38
N SER A 197 -5.61 21.91 9.07
CA SER A 197 -5.41 21.38 10.43
C SER A 197 -5.43 19.84 10.45
N ILE A 198 -4.29 19.25 10.84
CA ILE A 198 -4.08 17.80 11.02
C ILE A 198 -4.98 17.21 12.13
N ASP A 199 -5.44 18.03 13.08
CA ASP A 199 -6.21 17.61 14.26
C ASP A 199 -7.73 17.47 14.02
N VAL A 200 -8.22 17.87 12.83
CA VAL A 200 -9.65 17.78 12.49
C VAL A 200 -9.88 16.47 11.75
N THR A 201 -10.31 15.45 12.50
CA THR A 201 -10.84 14.20 11.95
C THR A 201 -12.00 14.54 11.02
N ASP A 202 -11.89 14.13 9.76
CA ASP A 202 -12.95 14.30 8.76
C ASP A 202 -14.27 13.69 9.28
N GLY A 203 -15.39 14.40 9.07
CA GLY A 203 -16.70 13.96 9.56
C GLY A 203 -17.14 12.60 9.05
N PHE A 204 -16.77 12.25 7.80
CA PHE A 204 -17.07 10.93 7.25
C PHE A 204 -16.16 9.85 7.84
N CYS A 205 -14.88 10.15 8.06
CA CYS A 205 -14.00 9.22 8.79
C CYS A 205 -14.50 8.98 10.23
N SER A 206 -14.87 10.05 10.94
CA SER A 206 -15.49 9.97 12.27
C SER A 206 -16.77 9.13 12.25
N TYR A 207 -17.59 9.31 11.21
CA TYR A 207 -18.80 8.53 11.00
C TYR A 207 -18.51 7.04 10.89
N ILE A 208 -17.59 6.64 10.01
CA ILE A 208 -17.17 5.23 9.84
C ILE A 208 -16.68 4.65 11.17
N LEU A 209 -15.79 5.37 11.86
CA LEU A 209 -15.22 4.89 13.12
C LEU A 209 -16.27 4.78 14.25
N SER A 210 -17.37 5.54 14.16
CA SER A 210 -18.48 5.51 15.13
C SER A 210 -19.53 4.41 14.90
N GLN A 211 -19.54 3.71 13.75
CA GLN A 211 -20.57 2.72 13.39
C GLN A 211 -20.62 1.48 14.31
N GLY A 212 -19.63 1.30 15.18
CA GLY A 212 -19.52 0.17 16.09
C GLY A 212 -18.53 -0.90 15.62
N PRO A 213 -18.22 -1.90 16.48
CA PRO A 213 -17.22 -2.91 16.18
C PRO A 213 -17.67 -3.90 15.10
N GLU A 214 -18.94 -4.28 15.04
CA GLU A 214 -19.45 -5.28 14.08
C GLU A 214 -19.30 -4.81 12.62
N GLN A 215 -19.75 -3.59 12.34
CA GLN A 215 -19.69 -2.96 11.02
C GLN A 215 -18.24 -2.75 10.58
N ASN A 216 -17.38 -2.27 11.49
CA ASN A 216 -15.97 -2.03 11.18
C ASN A 216 -15.21 -3.34 10.96
N VAL A 217 -15.53 -4.40 11.70
CA VAL A 217 -14.98 -5.74 11.48
C VAL A 217 -15.45 -6.31 10.13
N ALA A 218 -16.73 -6.16 9.78
CA ALA A 218 -17.26 -6.60 8.48
C ALA A 218 -16.59 -5.86 7.31
N LEU A 219 -16.45 -4.54 7.41
CA LEU A 219 -15.75 -3.73 6.42
C LEU A 219 -14.27 -4.12 6.29
N THR A 220 -13.58 -4.31 7.42
CA THR A 220 -12.17 -4.76 7.44
C THR A 220 -12.02 -6.11 6.75
N LYS A 221 -12.90 -7.07 7.06
CA LYS A 221 -12.94 -8.38 6.42
C LYS A 221 -13.13 -8.26 4.91
N ALA A 222 -14.10 -7.46 4.46
CA ALA A 222 -14.39 -7.31 3.04
C ALA A 222 -13.21 -6.69 2.28
N LEU A 223 -12.63 -5.60 2.80
CA LEU A 223 -11.47 -4.95 2.16
C LEU A 223 -10.25 -5.87 2.08
N LEU A 224 -9.95 -6.60 3.16
CA LEU A 224 -8.83 -7.53 3.16
C LEU A 224 -9.10 -8.73 2.23
N THR A 225 -10.34 -9.23 2.19
CA THR A 225 -10.73 -10.31 1.27
C THR A 225 -10.63 -9.86 -0.20
N ASN A 226 -11.04 -8.63 -0.50
CA ASN A 226 -10.92 -8.05 -1.83
C ASN A 226 -9.47 -7.93 -2.27
N PHE A 227 -8.57 -7.47 -1.39
CA PHE A 227 -7.14 -7.45 -1.65
C PHE A 227 -6.57 -8.84 -2.00
N VAL A 228 -7.05 -9.88 -1.32
CA VAL A 228 -6.58 -11.26 -1.54
C VAL A 228 -7.14 -11.85 -2.83
N LEU A 229 -8.42 -11.66 -3.14
CA LEU A 229 -9.12 -12.41 -4.19
C LEU A 229 -9.35 -11.63 -5.49
N HIS A 230 -9.61 -10.32 -5.45
CA HIS A 230 -10.14 -9.57 -6.60
C HIS A 230 -9.09 -8.68 -7.26
N ASN A 231 -8.19 -9.34 -7.99
CA ASN A 231 -6.98 -8.74 -8.55
C ASN A 231 -6.92 -8.76 -10.08
N SER A 232 -8.04 -9.09 -10.73
CA SER A 232 -8.17 -8.95 -12.17
C SER A 232 -8.48 -7.49 -12.50
N PRO A 233 -7.84 -6.89 -13.52
CA PRO A 233 -8.24 -5.60 -14.06
C PRO A 233 -9.67 -5.69 -14.63
N LEU A 234 -10.35 -4.55 -14.79
CA LEU A 234 -11.70 -4.55 -15.37
C LEU A 234 -11.67 -5.18 -16.78
N PRO A 235 -12.55 -6.15 -17.09
CA PRO A 235 -12.74 -6.62 -18.45
C PRO A 235 -13.36 -5.49 -19.29
N GLY A 236 -12.51 -4.67 -19.90
CA GLY A 236 -12.92 -3.52 -20.71
C GLY A 236 -11.77 -2.66 -21.22
N LEU A 237 -10.59 -2.71 -20.58
CA LEU A 237 -9.43 -1.87 -20.94
C LEU A 237 -8.37 -2.54 -21.82
N LYS A 238 -8.62 -3.73 -22.36
CA LYS A 238 -7.81 -4.19 -23.50
C LYS A 238 -8.33 -3.46 -24.73
N LYS A 239 -7.48 -2.59 -25.30
CA LYS A 239 -7.63 -1.88 -26.59
C LYS A 239 -8.71 -2.54 -27.44
N SER A 240 -9.83 -1.84 -27.60
CA SER A 240 -10.95 -2.31 -28.40
C SER A 240 -10.49 -2.62 -29.83
N GLU A 241 -10.32 -3.90 -30.15
CA GLU A 241 -10.53 -4.38 -31.51
C GLU A 241 -11.94 -4.98 -31.59
N PRO A 242 -12.65 -4.77 -32.71
CA PRO A 242 -14.10 -4.90 -32.77
C PRO A 242 -14.56 -6.35 -32.57
N GLU A 243 -15.72 -6.44 -31.93
CA GLU A 243 -16.43 -7.64 -31.48
C GLU A 243 -16.46 -8.80 -32.50
N SER A 244 -16.04 -9.99 -32.06
CA SER A 244 -16.52 -11.26 -32.61
C SER A 244 -16.58 -12.34 -31.54
N VAL A 245 -17.79 -12.86 -31.29
CA VAL A 245 -18.15 -13.88 -30.29
C VAL A 245 -17.35 -15.19 -30.46
N VAL A 246 -16.73 -15.41 -31.62
CA VAL A 246 -15.90 -16.60 -31.90
C VAL A 246 -14.51 -16.50 -31.25
N ILE A 247 -14.03 -15.31 -30.90
CA ILE A 247 -12.67 -15.09 -30.37
C ILE A 247 -12.60 -15.22 -28.84
N SER A 248 -13.71 -15.02 -28.11
CA SER A 248 -13.79 -15.29 -26.65
C SER A 248 -13.56 -16.76 -26.30
N LEU A 249 -13.98 -17.67 -27.18
CA LEU A 249 -13.62 -19.09 -27.09
C LEU A 249 -12.15 -19.35 -27.49
N ALA A 250 -11.59 -18.56 -28.41
CA ALA A 250 -10.19 -18.72 -28.82
C ALA A 250 -9.18 -18.21 -27.77
N THR A 251 -9.49 -17.13 -27.02
CA THR A 251 -8.62 -16.62 -25.94
C THR A 251 -8.61 -17.53 -24.72
N SER A 252 -9.76 -18.08 -24.33
CA SER A 252 -9.84 -19.11 -23.28
C SER A 252 -9.08 -20.38 -23.68
N MET A 253 -9.14 -20.77 -24.96
CA MET A 253 -8.35 -21.88 -25.49
C MET A 253 -6.85 -21.55 -25.60
N TRP A 254 -6.45 -20.31 -25.90
CA TRP A 254 -5.03 -19.93 -26.05
C TRP A 254 -4.29 -19.86 -24.71
N SER A 255 -4.91 -19.34 -23.64
CA SER A 255 -4.34 -19.43 -22.28
C SER A 255 -4.27 -20.88 -21.77
N MET A 256 -5.24 -21.72 -22.15
CA MET A 256 -5.21 -23.14 -21.81
C MET A 256 -4.16 -23.92 -22.64
N LEU A 257 -3.81 -23.44 -23.84
CA LEU A 257 -2.77 -24.04 -24.69
C LEU A 257 -1.36 -23.62 -24.26
N GLN A 258 -1.16 -22.39 -23.77
CA GLN A 258 0.12 -21.91 -23.21
C GLN A 258 0.50 -22.66 -21.92
N THR A 259 -0.48 -22.90 -21.04
CA THR A 259 -0.29 -23.68 -19.81
C THR A 259 0.03 -25.16 -20.07
N VAL A 260 -0.40 -25.71 -21.21
CA VAL A 260 -0.11 -27.10 -21.62
C VAL A 260 1.18 -27.23 -22.45
N THR A 261 1.64 -26.15 -23.10
CA THR A 261 2.81 -26.18 -24.01
C THR A 261 4.09 -25.55 -23.44
N GLY A 262 4.03 -24.95 -22.24
CA GLY A 262 5.23 -24.53 -21.50
C GLY A 262 5.99 -23.34 -22.11
N TYR A 263 5.35 -22.54 -22.96
CA TYR A 263 5.90 -21.28 -23.46
C TYR A 263 5.46 -20.11 -22.58
N ASP A 264 6.17 -19.90 -21.47
CA ASP A 264 6.10 -18.64 -20.72
C ASP A 264 7.09 -17.64 -21.36
N ASN A 265 6.56 -16.58 -21.98
CA ASN A 265 7.35 -15.37 -22.20
C ASN A 265 7.40 -14.61 -20.85
N PRO A 266 8.57 -14.19 -20.36
CA PRO A 266 8.63 -13.38 -19.16
C PRO A 266 7.93 -12.04 -19.42
N PRO A 267 7.14 -11.52 -18.45
CA PRO A 267 6.59 -10.17 -18.55
C PRO A 267 7.75 -9.17 -18.62
N THR A 268 7.70 -8.27 -19.60
CA THR A 268 8.55 -7.08 -19.68
C THR A 268 8.49 -6.32 -18.36
N GLU A 269 9.67 -5.97 -17.84
CA GLU A 269 9.80 -5.18 -16.62
C GLU A 269 9.27 -3.75 -16.87
N GLU A 270 8.50 -3.22 -15.91
CA GLU A 270 8.03 -1.82 -15.81
C GLU A 270 6.75 -1.41 -16.57
N GLU A 271 5.68 -2.22 -16.51
CA GLU A 271 4.31 -1.66 -16.62
C GLU A 271 3.81 -1.33 -15.20
N ASP A 272 3.31 -0.11 -15.00
CA ASP A 272 2.65 0.27 -13.74
C ASP A 272 1.47 -0.69 -13.50
N PRO A 273 1.30 -1.20 -12.27
CA PRO A 273 0.29 -2.20 -11.99
C PRO A 273 -1.11 -1.60 -12.15
N GLU A 274 -1.88 -2.13 -13.10
CA GLU A 274 -3.29 -1.78 -13.34
C GLU A 274 -4.11 -1.73 -12.04
N GLN A 275 -5.09 -0.81 -11.96
CA GLN A 275 -5.84 -0.56 -10.75
C GLN A 275 -6.97 -1.59 -10.59
N THR A 276 -6.85 -2.42 -9.56
CA THR A 276 -7.79 -3.51 -9.29
C THR A 276 -8.65 -3.19 -8.07
N LEU A 277 -9.78 -3.88 -7.91
CA LEU A 277 -10.55 -3.80 -6.68
C LEU A 277 -9.69 -4.13 -5.45
N GLY A 278 -8.78 -5.09 -5.59
CA GLY A 278 -7.85 -5.48 -4.53
C GLY A 278 -6.86 -4.37 -4.15
N SER A 279 -6.25 -3.68 -5.12
CA SER A 279 -5.33 -2.58 -4.82
C SER A 279 -6.04 -1.37 -4.20
N LEU A 280 -7.24 -1.02 -4.71
CA LEU A 280 -8.10 0.02 -4.14
C LEU A 280 -8.53 -0.33 -2.71
N SER A 281 -8.91 -1.58 -2.46
CA SER A 281 -9.34 -2.04 -1.14
C SER A 281 -8.19 -2.01 -0.13
N CYS A 282 -6.97 -2.36 -0.57
CA CYS A 282 -5.76 -2.22 0.26
C CYS A 282 -5.51 -0.75 0.64
N LEU A 283 -5.63 0.17 -0.32
CA LEU A 283 -5.47 1.59 -0.06
C LEU A 283 -6.52 2.12 0.92
N LEU A 284 -7.79 1.80 0.73
CA LEU A 284 -8.87 2.22 1.63
C LEU A 284 -8.68 1.64 3.04
N LEU A 285 -8.33 0.35 3.14
CA LEU A 285 -8.06 -0.30 4.42
C LEU A 285 -6.94 0.40 5.19
N LEU A 286 -5.84 0.76 4.50
CA LEU A 286 -4.72 1.47 5.12
C LEU A 286 -5.09 2.90 5.49
N THR A 287 -5.85 3.62 4.65
CA THR A 287 -6.36 4.96 4.98
C THR A 287 -7.16 4.94 6.29
N LEU A 288 -8.04 3.96 6.47
CA LEU A 288 -8.83 3.82 7.71
C LEU A 288 -7.99 3.38 8.91
N THR A 289 -7.02 2.48 8.69
CA THR A 289 -6.16 1.93 9.75
C THR A 289 -5.14 2.94 10.28
N CYS A 290 -4.58 3.75 9.38
CA CYS A 290 -3.55 4.73 9.68
C CYS A 290 -4.13 6.10 10.06
N HIS A 291 -5.46 6.29 10.00
CA HIS A 291 -6.08 7.54 10.40
C HIS A 291 -5.80 7.86 11.88
N PRO A 292 -5.36 9.10 12.20
CA PRO A 292 -5.13 9.51 13.58
C PRO A 292 -6.45 9.55 14.34
N CYS A 293 -6.58 8.72 15.37
CA CYS A 293 -7.69 8.78 16.31
C CYS A 293 -7.29 9.59 17.54
N LYS A 294 -8.26 10.31 18.13
CA LYS A 294 -8.07 10.93 19.45
C LYS A 294 -7.79 9.84 20.49
N PRO A 295 -7.03 10.13 21.57
CA PRO A 295 -6.65 9.13 22.57
C PRO A 295 -7.83 8.37 23.19
N GLU A 296 -8.99 9.02 23.26
CA GLU A 296 -10.23 8.48 23.84
C GLU A 296 -11.06 7.64 22.85
N THR A 297 -10.71 7.66 21.56
CA THR A 297 -11.45 6.97 20.50
C THR A 297 -10.68 5.75 19.99
N GLN A 298 -11.33 4.58 20.02
CA GLN A 298 -10.77 3.34 19.56
C GLN A 298 -10.93 3.18 18.04
N ASN A 299 -9.89 2.75 17.33
CA ASN A 299 -9.95 2.45 15.90
C ASN A 299 -10.25 0.96 15.70
N ASN A 300 -11.54 0.62 15.61
CA ASN A 300 -11.98 -0.78 15.48
C ASN A 300 -11.49 -1.45 14.19
N VAL A 301 -11.21 -0.69 13.11
CA VAL A 301 -10.64 -1.24 11.86
C VAL A 301 -9.20 -1.72 12.10
N LYS A 302 -8.40 -0.88 12.77
CA LYS A 302 -7.02 -1.22 13.15
C LYS A 302 -6.96 -2.39 14.12
N ASP A 303 -7.87 -2.43 15.08
CA ASP A 303 -7.92 -3.51 16.07
C ASP A 303 -8.36 -4.83 15.42
N ALA A 304 -9.33 -4.80 14.51
CA ALA A 304 -9.74 -5.96 13.73
C ALA A 304 -8.58 -6.57 12.92
N LEU A 305 -7.71 -5.73 12.33
CA LEU A 305 -6.49 -6.21 11.65
C LEU A 305 -5.47 -6.84 12.59
N ALA A 306 -5.43 -6.43 13.86
CA ALA A 306 -4.50 -7.00 14.84
C ALA A 306 -4.91 -8.40 15.32
N VAL A 307 -6.20 -8.75 15.23
CA VAL A 307 -6.76 -9.95 15.89
C VAL A 307 -7.48 -10.95 14.96
N PHE A 308 -7.55 -10.71 13.64
CA PHE A 308 -8.13 -11.70 12.72
C PHE A 308 -7.33 -13.00 12.71
N LEU A 309 -8.01 -14.10 12.40
CA LEU A 309 -7.48 -15.46 12.50
C LEU A 309 -7.30 -16.13 11.15
N ASN A 310 -6.53 -17.20 11.14
CA ASN A 310 -6.40 -18.05 9.97
C ASN A 310 -7.69 -18.85 9.72
N ALA A 311 -8.23 -18.79 8.51
CA ALA A 311 -9.39 -19.57 8.09
C ALA A 311 -9.12 -21.08 8.10
N GLN A 312 -7.86 -21.49 7.92
CA GLN A 312 -7.46 -22.90 7.89
C GLN A 312 -7.20 -23.49 9.29
N GLU A 313 -7.16 -22.66 10.34
CA GLU A 313 -7.00 -23.16 11.70
C GLU A 313 -8.32 -23.67 12.28
N VAL A 314 -8.30 -24.93 12.74
CA VAL A 314 -9.42 -25.64 13.37
C VAL A 314 -9.53 -25.31 14.87
N SER A 315 -8.66 -24.43 15.39
CA SER A 315 -8.60 -24.11 16.82
C SER A 315 -9.94 -23.62 17.37
N ALA A 316 -10.45 -24.34 18.37
CA ALA A 316 -11.71 -24.09 19.06
C ALA A 316 -11.59 -23.08 20.22
N CYS A 317 -10.56 -22.21 20.20
CA CYS A 317 -10.44 -21.16 21.20
C CYS A 317 -11.55 -20.14 20.98
N SER A 318 -12.51 -20.09 21.91
CA SER A 318 -13.48 -19.01 22.01
C SER A 318 -12.73 -17.72 22.33
N ILE A 319 -12.62 -16.84 21.35
CA ILE A 319 -12.11 -15.49 21.56
C ILE A 319 -13.32 -14.62 21.91
N ASP A 320 -13.27 -13.93 23.05
CA ASP A 320 -14.33 -13.03 23.52
C ASP A 320 -14.38 -11.68 22.75
N VAL A 321 -13.67 -11.58 21.63
CA VAL A 321 -13.51 -10.38 20.79
C VAL A 321 -14.11 -10.64 19.42
N ILE A 322 -14.91 -9.69 18.93
CA ILE A 322 -15.49 -9.73 17.59
C ILE A 322 -14.34 -9.74 16.56
N THR A 323 -14.24 -10.81 15.80
CA THR A 323 -13.14 -11.04 14.86
C THR A 323 -13.62 -11.78 13.62
N PHE A 324 -12.75 -11.90 12.62
CA PHE A 324 -13.01 -12.59 11.36
C PHE A 324 -11.87 -13.53 10.99
N LYS A 325 -12.08 -14.34 9.95
CA LYS A 325 -11.09 -15.28 9.43
C LYS A 325 -10.71 -14.98 7.99
N VAL A 326 -9.44 -15.13 7.65
CA VAL A 326 -8.87 -15.03 6.30
C VAL A 326 -7.88 -16.16 6.09
N ASP A 327 -7.79 -16.69 4.86
CA ASP A 327 -6.76 -17.67 4.51
C ASP A 327 -5.38 -17.01 4.53
N TYR A 328 -4.55 -17.37 5.52
CA TYR A 328 -3.20 -16.83 5.66
C TYR A 328 -2.30 -17.19 4.48
N SER A 329 -2.49 -18.36 3.87
CA SER A 329 -1.71 -18.77 2.70
C SER A 329 -2.01 -17.89 1.50
N ALA A 330 -3.29 -17.62 1.25
CA ALA A 330 -3.71 -16.74 0.16
C ALA A 330 -3.21 -15.31 0.38
N LEU A 331 -3.32 -14.79 1.61
CA LEU A 331 -2.81 -13.47 1.98
C LEU A 331 -1.29 -13.37 1.84
N TYR A 332 -0.55 -14.37 2.32
CA TYR A 332 0.91 -14.42 2.19
C TYR A 332 1.36 -14.41 0.72
N ASN A 333 0.75 -15.26 -0.11
CA ASN A 333 1.07 -15.32 -1.53
C ASN A 333 0.76 -13.98 -2.23
N ARG A 334 -0.37 -13.34 -1.90
CA ARG A 334 -0.71 -12.04 -2.45
C ARG A 334 0.31 -10.96 -2.06
N LEU A 335 0.72 -10.93 -0.80
CA LEU A 335 1.74 -9.99 -0.33
C LEU A 335 3.07 -10.22 -1.05
N CYS A 336 3.54 -11.47 -1.19
CA CYS A 336 4.76 -11.79 -1.93
C CYS A 336 4.76 -11.19 -3.35
N CYS A 337 3.62 -11.25 -4.05
CA CYS A 337 3.48 -10.70 -5.39
C CYS A 337 3.44 -9.16 -5.44
N THR A 338 3.04 -8.50 -4.36
CA THR A 338 2.65 -7.06 -4.38
C THR A 338 3.48 -6.14 -3.49
N VAL A 339 4.33 -6.66 -2.60
CA VAL A 339 5.18 -5.86 -1.68
C VAL A 339 6.16 -4.91 -2.36
N LYS A 340 6.38 -5.06 -3.68
CA LYS A 340 7.07 -4.05 -4.50
C LYS A 340 6.29 -2.73 -4.63
N GLN A 341 5.01 -2.71 -4.28
CA GLN A 341 4.19 -1.50 -4.23
C GLN A 341 4.15 -0.97 -2.78
N GLN A 342 4.05 0.35 -2.62
CA GLN A 342 4.07 0.99 -1.31
C GLN A 342 2.90 0.58 -0.39
N PRO A 343 1.61 0.55 -0.82
CA PRO A 343 0.52 0.17 0.07
C PRO A 343 0.61 -1.29 0.57
N PRO A 344 0.84 -2.32 -0.28
CA PRO A 344 1.05 -3.69 0.20
C PRO A 344 2.25 -3.86 1.14
N MET A 345 3.34 -3.11 0.93
CA MET A 345 4.47 -3.10 1.88
C MET A 345 4.07 -2.55 3.26
N LEU A 346 3.27 -1.47 3.30
CA LEU A 346 2.75 -0.91 4.55
C LEU A 346 1.77 -1.87 5.24
N LEU A 347 0.94 -2.58 4.46
CA LEU A 347 0.07 -3.63 4.99
C LEU A 347 0.89 -4.77 5.60
N LEU A 348 1.92 -5.27 4.90
CA LEU A 348 2.83 -6.28 5.44
C LEU A 348 3.45 -5.83 6.76
N TYR A 349 4.02 -4.62 6.81
CA TYR A 349 4.56 -4.04 8.04
C TYR A 349 3.53 -4.05 9.18
N THR A 350 2.32 -3.55 8.90
CA THR A 350 1.24 -3.45 9.89
C THR A 350 0.88 -4.83 10.45
N LEU A 351 0.74 -5.82 9.58
CA LEU A 351 0.40 -7.19 9.93
C LEU A 351 1.52 -7.88 10.73
N LEU A 352 2.78 -7.77 10.30
CA LEU A 352 3.91 -8.33 11.04
C LEU A 352 4.05 -7.69 12.42
N HIS A 353 3.82 -6.39 12.55
CA HIS A 353 3.95 -5.69 13.81
C HIS A 353 2.78 -5.98 14.78
N LYS A 354 1.53 -6.02 14.28
CA LYS A 354 0.32 -6.05 15.13
C LYS A 354 -0.38 -7.40 15.20
N ASN A 355 -0.37 -8.21 14.15
CA ASN A 355 -1.03 -9.51 14.13
C ASN A 355 -0.01 -10.63 14.39
N SER A 356 0.07 -11.09 15.63
CA SER A 356 1.01 -12.13 16.04
C SER A 356 0.76 -13.47 15.34
N GLY A 357 -0.51 -13.81 15.07
CA GLY A 357 -0.87 -15.03 14.35
C GLY A 357 -0.31 -15.03 12.94
N PHE A 358 -0.51 -13.95 12.20
CA PHE A 358 0.04 -13.81 10.85
C PHE A 358 1.56 -13.71 10.84
N ARG A 359 2.18 -12.98 11.79
CA ARG A 359 3.65 -12.94 11.93
C ARG A 359 4.23 -14.34 12.12
N ASN A 360 3.68 -15.12 13.06
CA ASN A 360 4.14 -16.49 13.32
C ASN A 360 3.95 -17.39 12.10
N TYR A 361 2.83 -17.22 11.38
CA TYR A 361 2.61 -17.92 10.12
C TYR A 361 3.70 -17.61 9.09
N VAL A 362 4.02 -16.34 8.86
CA VAL A 362 5.09 -15.91 7.94
C VAL A 362 6.43 -16.52 8.33
N LEU A 363 6.83 -16.43 9.61
CA LEU A 363 8.10 -16.96 10.10
C LEU A 363 8.21 -18.48 10.02
N SER A 364 7.08 -19.20 9.96
CA SER A 364 7.06 -20.66 9.80
C SER A 364 7.18 -21.15 8.35
N ARG A 365 7.16 -20.25 7.35
CA ARG A 365 7.22 -20.61 5.92
C ARG A 365 8.61 -21.09 5.53
N ILE A 366 8.65 -22.09 4.65
CA ILE A 366 9.90 -22.58 4.05
C ILE A 366 10.36 -21.75 2.85
N ASN A 367 9.42 -21.10 2.15
CA ASN A 367 9.63 -20.38 0.90
C ASN A 367 9.73 -18.86 1.13
N LEU A 368 10.51 -18.46 2.14
CA LEU A 368 10.65 -17.07 2.58
C LEU A 368 11.26 -16.17 1.50
N GLU A 369 12.05 -16.73 0.59
CA GLU A 369 12.63 -16.04 -0.55
C GLU A 369 11.58 -15.32 -1.42
N ASN A 370 10.36 -15.89 -1.53
CA ASN A 370 9.27 -15.27 -2.29
C ASN A 370 8.83 -13.93 -1.69
N LEU A 371 9.02 -13.74 -0.39
CA LEU A 371 8.72 -12.48 0.30
C LEU A 371 9.96 -11.59 0.40
N VAL A 372 11.08 -12.17 0.86
CA VAL A 372 12.27 -11.40 1.22
C VAL A 372 12.95 -10.83 -0.02
N VAL A 373 13.02 -11.57 -1.13
CA VAL A 373 13.67 -11.09 -2.36
C VAL A 373 13.01 -9.81 -2.88
N PRO A 374 11.67 -9.73 -3.04
CA PRO A 374 11.00 -8.47 -3.36
C PRO A 374 11.26 -7.32 -2.37
N VAL A 375 11.31 -7.60 -1.06
CA VAL A 375 11.58 -6.57 -0.03
C VAL A 375 12.98 -5.99 -0.19
N ILE A 376 14.00 -6.85 -0.36
CA ILE A 376 15.38 -6.37 -0.53
C ILE A 376 15.63 -5.75 -1.91
N LYS A 377 14.83 -6.07 -2.93
CA LYS A 377 14.86 -5.37 -4.23
C LYS A 377 14.52 -3.89 -4.06
N VAL A 378 13.46 -3.57 -3.30
CA VAL A 378 13.09 -2.18 -2.98
C VAL A 378 14.23 -1.48 -2.23
N LEU A 379 14.86 -2.16 -1.27
CA LEU A 379 16.01 -1.61 -0.54
C LEU A 379 17.24 -1.37 -1.44
N ASN A 380 17.47 -2.23 -2.44
CA ASN A 380 18.61 -2.13 -3.36
C ASN A 380 18.45 -1.04 -4.43
N ALA A 381 17.22 -0.72 -4.85
CA ALA A 381 16.93 0.34 -5.81
C ALA A 381 17.42 1.71 -5.30
N GLY A 382 17.37 1.92 -3.98
CA GLY A 382 17.90 3.09 -3.31
C GLY A 382 17.07 4.36 -3.52
N PRO A 383 17.48 5.48 -2.90
CA PRO A 383 16.73 6.75 -2.91
C PRO A 383 16.78 7.49 -4.26
N ASP A 384 17.70 7.11 -5.14
CA ASP A 384 17.90 7.74 -6.46
C ASP A 384 16.99 7.12 -7.55
N SER A 385 16.23 6.06 -7.23
CA SER A 385 15.29 5.46 -8.19
C SER A 385 14.02 6.29 -8.31
N THR A 386 13.57 6.56 -9.54
CA THR A 386 12.31 7.27 -9.84
C THR A 386 11.07 6.52 -9.32
N SER A 387 11.19 5.21 -9.05
CA SER A 387 10.10 4.32 -8.67
C SER A 387 9.90 4.14 -7.16
N ALA A 388 10.90 4.42 -6.31
CA ALA A 388 10.82 4.15 -4.87
C ALA A 388 10.94 5.42 -4.02
N THR A 389 9.85 5.78 -3.33
CA THR A 389 9.86 6.87 -2.35
C THR A 389 10.74 6.52 -1.15
N SER A 390 11.29 7.52 -0.46
CA SER A 390 12.07 7.31 0.79
C SER A 390 11.28 6.50 1.83
N HIS A 391 9.97 6.72 1.92
CA HIS A 391 9.07 5.96 2.78
C HIS A 391 9.03 4.47 2.47
N HIS A 392 9.00 4.10 1.19
CA HIS A 392 8.97 2.70 0.77
C HIS A 392 10.29 1.97 1.09
N LEU A 393 11.41 2.69 1.00
CA LEU A 393 12.73 2.22 1.45
C LEU A 393 12.73 1.93 2.96
N TYR A 394 12.24 2.87 3.79
CA TYR A 394 12.18 2.66 5.24
C TYR A 394 11.26 1.50 5.62
N LEU A 395 10.08 1.40 5.00
CA LEU A 395 9.17 0.28 5.27
C LEU A 395 9.82 -1.07 4.96
N SER A 396 10.55 -1.17 3.84
CA SER A 396 11.28 -2.38 3.45
C SER A 396 12.35 -2.75 4.48
N LEU A 397 13.06 -1.76 5.01
CA LEU A 397 14.06 -1.98 6.06
C LEU A 397 13.43 -2.39 7.39
N ILE A 398 12.31 -1.78 7.80
CA ILE A 398 11.61 -2.15 9.04
C ILE A 398 11.06 -3.57 8.93
N VAL A 399 10.48 -3.95 7.78
CA VAL A 399 10.05 -5.32 7.53
C VAL A 399 11.22 -6.29 7.67
N LEU A 400 12.37 -5.98 7.05
CA LEU A 400 13.57 -6.80 7.19
C LEU A 400 14.05 -6.89 8.65
N LEU A 401 13.98 -5.79 9.40
CA LEU A 401 14.34 -5.74 10.81
C LEU A 401 13.45 -6.67 11.65
N ILE A 402 12.12 -6.55 11.51
CA ILE A 402 11.15 -7.41 12.23
C ILE A 402 11.40 -8.90 11.92
N LEU A 403 11.68 -9.24 10.66
CA LEU A 403 11.98 -10.63 10.29
C LEU A 403 13.33 -11.10 10.86
N SER A 404 14.35 -10.23 10.85
CA SER A 404 15.69 -10.56 11.35
C SER A 404 15.75 -10.79 12.87
N GLU A 405 14.79 -10.29 13.64
CA GLU A 405 14.73 -10.55 15.09
C GLU A 405 14.45 -12.02 15.43
N ASP A 406 13.93 -12.81 14.49
CA ASP A 406 13.65 -14.22 14.68
C ASP A 406 14.88 -15.10 14.35
N GLU A 407 15.27 -15.96 15.31
CA GLU A 407 16.44 -16.81 15.18
C GLU A 407 16.25 -17.90 14.10
N PHE A 408 15.03 -18.40 13.92
CA PHE A 408 14.73 -19.40 12.91
C PHE A 408 14.84 -18.80 11.51
N PHE A 409 14.27 -17.62 11.29
CA PHE A 409 14.46 -16.84 10.07
C PHE A 409 15.94 -16.67 9.74
N CYS A 410 16.74 -16.22 10.71
CA CYS A 410 18.18 -15.99 10.53
C CYS A 410 18.94 -17.24 10.06
N LYS A 411 18.55 -18.43 10.52
CA LYS A 411 19.12 -19.70 10.08
C LYS A 411 18.64 -20.08 8.67
N VAL A 412 17.33 -20.03 8.43
CA VAL A 412 16.72 -20.45 7.16
C VAL A 412 17.25 -19.64 5.98
N VAL A 413 17.39 -18.32 6.11
CA VAL A 413 17.87 -17.49 5.00
C VAL A 413 19.31 -17.83 4.58
N HIS A 414 20.17 -18.30 5.50
CA HIS A 414 21.52 -18.71 5.15
C HIS A 414 21.60 -20.11 4.52
N GLU A 415 20.54 -20.93 4.68
CA GLU A 415 20.42 -22.25 4.06
C GLU A 415 19.67 -22.21 2.71
N THR A 416 18.95 -21.12 2.44
CA THR A 416 18.20 -20.92 1.20
C THR A 416 19.14 -20.43 0.09
N ILE A 417 19.41 -21.27 -0.91
CA ILE A 417 20.26 -20.92 -2.06
C ILE A 417 19.41 -20.33 -3.19
N LEU A 418 19.84 -19.17 -3.69
CA LEU A 418 19.26 -18.49 -4.84
C LEU A 418 20.14 -18.71 -6.06
N ASN A 419 19.48 -19.01 -7.18
CA ASN A 419 20.10 -19.09 -8.49
C ASN A 419 19.69 -17.85 -9.29
N ASN A 420 20.63 -17.27 -10.05
CA ASN A 420 20.41 -16.16 -11.00
C ASN A 420 19.87 -14.86 -10.35
N VAL A 421 20.76 -14.13 -9.68
CA VAL A 421 20.43 -12.82 -9.07
C VAL A 421 20.96 -11.68 -9.96
N ASP A 422 20.36 -11.54 -11.14
CA ASP A 422 20.85 -10.61 -12.18
C ASP A 422 20.52 -9.14 -11.88
N TRP A 423 19.48 -8.90 -11.08
CA TRP A 423 18.99 -7.57 -10.72
C TRP A 423 19.86 -6.85 -9.68
N PHE A 424 20.75 -7.54 -8.96
CA PHE A 424 21.54 -6.91 -7.89
C PHE A 424 22.62 -5.97 -8.46
N ASN A 425 23.32 -6.42 -9.50
CA ASN A 425 24.31 -5.65 -10.23
C ASN A 425 24.39 -6.15 -11.68
N THR A 426 23.97 -5.30 -12.62
CA THR A 426 23.94 -5.59 -14.06
C THR A 426 25.32 -5.84 -14.66
N GLU A 427 26.40 -5.28 -14.09
CA GLU A 427 27.75 -5.45 -14.61
C GLU A 427 28.41 -6.77 -14.20
N ARG A 428 27.97 -7.36 -13.09
CA ARG A 428 28.53 -8.60 -12.53
C ARG A 428 27.40 -9.43 -11.93
N PRO A 429 26.75 -10.28 -12.72
CA PRO A 429 25.69 -11.15 -12.21
C PRO A 429 26.28 -12.04 -11.11
N LEU A 430 25.52 -12.15 -10.02
CA LEU A 430 25.88 -13.07 -8.96
C LEU A 430 25.53 -14.49 -9.42
N GLY A 431 26.46 -15.44 -9.23
CA GLY A 431 26.17 -16.86 -9.36
C GLY A 431 25.30 -17.35 -8.20
N GLU A 432 25.55 -18.58 -7.75
CA GLU A 432 24.84 -19.12 -6.58
C GLU A 432 25.20 -18.34 -5.31
N ILE A 433 24.19 -17.89 -4.57
CA ILE A 433 24.34 -17.17 -3.31
C ILE A 433 23.21 -17.54 -2.35
N SER A 434 23.51 -17.65 -1.05
CA SER A 434 22.44 -17.78 -0.06
C SER A 434 21.63 -16.49 0.05
N LEU A 435 20.34 -16.60 0.37
CA LEU A 435 19.48 -15.44 0.63
C LEU A 435 20.07 -14.56 1.76
N GLY A 436 20.62 -15.16 2.81
CA GLY A 436 21.32 -14.46 3.89
C GLY A 436 22.56 -13.69 3.42
N GLY A 437 23.34 -14.29 2.50
CA GLY A 437 24.45 -13.61 1.84
C GLY A 437 23.99 -12.43 0.98
N LEU A 438 22.88 -12.57 0.25
CA LEU A 438 22.30 -11.51 -0.56
C LEU A 438 21.75 -10.36 0.29
N ILE A 439 21.03 -10.66 1.38
CA ILE A 439 20.60 -9.66 2.37
C ILE A 439 21.82 -8.89 2.87
N THR A 440 22.89 -9.60 3.25
CA THR A 440 24.13 -8.98 3.73
C THR A 440 24.73 -8.02 2.70
N LEU A 441 24.75 -8.41 1.42
CA LEU A 441 25.24 -7.55 0.34
C LEU A 441 24.40 -6.29 0.14
N VAL A 442 23.07 -6.44 0.10
CA VAL A 442 22.15 -5.31 -0.09
C VAL A 442 22.28 -4.34 1.08
N VAL A 443 22.21 -4.83 2.32
CA VAL A 443 22.30 -3.98 3.50
C VAL A 443 23.68 -3.33 3.62
N ALA A 444 24.77 -4.05 3.35
CA ALA A 444 26.11 -3.47 3.34
C ALA A 444 26.27 -2.37 2.27
N LYS A 445 25.70 -2.57 1.07
CA LYS A 445 25.65 -1.55 0.01
C LYS A 445 24.85 -0.33 0.47
N THR A 446 23.70 -0.53 1.10
CA THR A 446 22.87 0.56 1.64
C THR A 446 23.61 1.34 2.72
N ILE A 447 24.29 0.68 3.66
CA ILE A 447 25.13 1.35 4.67
C ILE A 447 26.26 2.12 3.99
N GLN A 448 26.96 1.51 3.03
CA GLN A 448 28.06 2.17 2.33
C GLN A 448 27.61 3.43 1.60
N MET A 449 26.50 3.35 0.85
CA MET A 449 25.89 4.49 0.17
C MET A 449 25.47 5.56 1.18
N ASN A 450 24.87 5.15 2.29
CA ASN A 450 24.41 6.08 3.32
C ASN A 450 25.57 6.78 4.03
N THR A 451 26.61 6.03 4.37
CA THR A 451 27.85 6.57 4.94
C THR A 451 28.48 7.56 3.99
N ILE A 452 28.53 7.30 2.68
CA ILE A 452 29.21 8.19 1.73
C ILE A 452 28.36 9.41 1.37
N LYS A 453 27.08 9.21 1.01
CA LYS A 453 26.19 10.20 0.37
C LYS A 453 25.14 10.77 1.31
N THR A 454 24.19 9.95 1.80
CA THR A 454 22.93 10.46 2.38
C THR A 454 23.00 10.86 3.85
N ARG A 455 23.88 10.24 4.65
CA ARG A 455 24.11 10.55 6.08
C ARG A 455 22.83 10.49 6.94
N ASP A 456 21.93 9.58 6.62
CA ASP A 456 20.70 9.35 7.36
C ASP A 456 20.96 8.41 8.56
N ARG A 457 20.81 8.95 9.77
CA ARG A 457 21.01 8.19 11.01
C ARG A 457 20.02 7.04 11.18
N TYR A 458 18.74 7.25 10.85
CA TYR A 458 17.71 6.22 11.00
C TYR A 458 18.01 5.03 10.07
N LEU A 459 18.36 5.31 8.81
CA LEU A 459 18.77 4.30 7.86
C LEU A 459 20.02 3.54 8.35
N HIS A 460 21.01 4.26 8.88
CA HIS A 460 22.26 3.67 9.36
C HIS A 460 22.03 2.69 10.51
N THR A 461 21.35 3.14 11.58
CA THR A 461 21.12 2.35 12.79
C THR A 461 20.29 1.11 12.50
N ASN A 462 19.22 1.22 11.71
CA ASN A 462 18.36 0.06 11.42
C ASN A 462 19.02 -0.95 10.48
N CYS A 463 19.84 -0.52 9.52
CA CYS A 463 20.63 -1.43 8.69
C CYS A 463 21.65 -2.23 9.52
N LEU A 464 22.35 -1.55 10.44
CA LEU A 464 23.29 -2.20 11.36
C LEU A 464 22.58 -3.18 12.29
N ALA A 465 21.41 -2.81 12.83
CA ALA A 465 20.61 -3.69 13.68
C ALA A 465 20.17 -4.96 12.94
N ALA A 466 19.67 -4.84 11.70
CA ALA A 466 19.29 -5.99 10.90
C ALA A 466 20.48 -6.94 10.63
N LEU A 467 21.66 -6.40 10.29
CA LEU A 467 22.88 -7.19 10.12
C LEU A 467 23.36 -7.84 11.42
N ALA A 468 23.30 -7.10 12.54
CA ALA A 468 23.71 -7.59 13.85
C ALA A 468 22.86 -8.78 14.29
N ASN A 469 21.53 -8.69 14.13
CA ASN A 469 20.58 -9.77 14.42
C ASN A 469 20.94 -11.07 13.67
N MET A 470 21.30 -10.95 12.39
CA MET A 470 21.64 -12.10 11.55
C MET A 470 23.06 -12.68 11.78
N SER A 471 23.96 -11.89 12.38
CA SER A 471 25.40 -12.19 12.42
C SER A 471 25.77 -13.49 13.13
N SER A 472 24.99 -13.89 14.15
CA SER A 472 25.18 -15.15 14.86
C SER A 472 24.92 -16.37 13.99
N SER A 473 24.10 -16.22 12.94
CA SER A 473 23.67 -17.28 12.03
C SER A 473 24.43 -17.27 10.69
N PHE A 474 25.43 -16.40 10.53
CA PHE A 474 26.28 -16.38 9.34
C PHE A 474 26.88 -17.78 9.09
N LYS A 475 26.60 -18.31 7.91
CA LYS A 475 26.99 -19.66 7.50
C LYS A 475 27.30 -19.65 6.00
N GLN A 476 28.45 -20.20 5.63
CA GLN A 476 28.89 -20.35 4.23
C GLN A 476 28.83 -19.05 3.43
N LEU A 477 29.19 -17.92 4.04
CA LEU A 477 29.28 -16.65 3.31
C LEU A 477 30.30 -16.77 2.17
N SER A 478 29.91 -16.33 0.97
CA SER A 478 30.80 -16.35 -0.18
C SER A 478 31.93 -15.34 -0.03
N SER A 479 33.06 -15.58 -0.73
CA SER A 479 34.20 -14.65 -0.71
C SER A 479 33.80 -13.21 -1.07
N TYR A 480 32.84 -13.03 -1.98
CA TYR A 480 32.37 -11.71 -2.38
C TYR A 480 31.61 -11.00 -1.24
N VAL A 481 30.75 -11.74 -0.51
CA VAL A 481 30.02 -11.20 0.66
C VAL A 481 31.01 -10.77 1.75
N CYS A 482 31.99 -11.63 2.07
CA CYS A 482 33.02 -11.32 3.06
C CYS A 482 33.84 -10.09 2.68
N GLN A 483 34.27 -9.98 1.42
CA GLN A 483 34.98 -8.80 0.91
C GLN A 483 34.17 -7.52 1.03
N LYS A 484 32.87 -7.55 0.72
CA LYS A 484 32.00 -6.39 0.87
C LYS A 484 31.78 -6.00 2.33
N LEU A 485 31.66 -6.97 3.23
CA LEU A 485 31.53 -6.71 4.67
C LEU A 485 32.80 -6.07 5.25
N ILE A 486 33.98 -6.61 4.94
CA ILE A 486 35.26 -6.03 5.40
C ILE A 486 35.57 -4.71 4.70
N GLY A 487 35.24 -4.58 3.41
CA GLY A 487 35.36 -3.31 2.68
C GLY A 487 34.43 -2.21 3.23
N LEU A 488 33.28 -2.57 3.81
CA LEU A 488 32.43 -1.63 4.54
C LEU A 488 33.16 -1.12 5.80
N LEU A 489 33.74 -2.02 6.60
CA LEU A 489 34.55 -1.65 7.77
C LEU A 489 35.68 -0.70 7.37
N GLU A 490 36.43 -1.03 6.32
CA GLU A 490 37.50 -0.19 5.80
C GLU A 490 37.01 1.21 5.39
N THR A 491 35.88 1.28 4.69
CA THR A 491 35.27 2.54 4.24
C THR A 491 34.90 3.41 5.44
N MET A 492 34.28 2.82 6.46
CA MET A 492 33.87 3.54 7.66
C MET A 492 35.08 4.02 8.48
N THR A 493 36.09 3.16 8.67
CA THR A 493 37.33 3.52 9.38
C THR A 493 38.08 4.64 8.67
N LYS A 494 38.24 4.57 7.34
CA LYS A 494 38.90 5.65 6.55
C LYS A 494 38.14 6.96 6.64
N ARG A 495 36.81 6.93 6.60
CA ARG A 495 35.98 8.14 6.72
C ARG A 495 36.06 8.73 8.12
N HIS A 496 36.01 7.89 9.16
CA HIS A 496 36.17 8.31 10.55
C HIS A 496 37.51 9.00 10.76
N ALA A 497 38.62 8.40 10.30
CA ALA A 497 39.95 8.99 10.40
C ALA A 497 40.03 10.37 9.73
N LYS A 498 39.48 10.52 8.51
CA LYS A 498 39.43 11.80 7.80
C LYS A 498 38.61 12.86 8.53
N LEU A 499 37.46 12.49 9.11
CA LEU A 499 36.63 13.43 9.88
C LEU A 499 37.31 13.88 11.16
N ILE A 500 38.00 12.97 11.87
CA ILE A 500 38.79 13.31 13.06
C ILE A 500 39.94 14.26 12.72
N GLU A 501 40.66 14.01 11.62
CA GLU A 501 41.72 14.93 11.14
C GLU A 501 41.15 16.31 10.81
N HIS A 502 40.02 16.38 10.11
CA HIS A 502 39.34 17.62 9.79
C HIS A 502 38.89 18.38 11.04
N MET A 503 38.33 17.69 12.03
CA MET A 503 37.97 18.30 13.32
C MET A 503 39.19 18.84 14.07
N ARG A 504 40.30 18.10 14.09
CA ARG A 504 41.54 18.55 14.73
C ARG A 504 42.13 19.77 14.03
N ALA A 505 42.04 19.84 12.71
CA ALA A 505 42.51 20.98 11.92
C ALA A 505 41.62 22.23 12.10
N ASN A 506 40.31 22.05 12.30
CA ASN A 506 39.34 23.15 12.41
C ASN A 506 38.98 23.52 13.85
N ALA A 507 39.59 22.89 14.86
CA ALA A 507 39.33 23.17 16.28
C ALA A 507 39.64 24.62 16.71
N GLU A 508 40.28 25.42 15.86
CA GLU A 508 40.59 26.83 16.08
C GLU A 508 39.54 27.81 15.50
N ASN A 509 38.62 27.38 14.64
CA ASN A 509 37.62 28.24 14.00
C ASN A 509 36.22 27.57 13.92
N GLU A 510 35.25 28.16 14.63
CA GLU A 510 33.78 27.94 14.57
C GLU A 510 33.13 26.76 15.34
N LEU A 511 32.01 27.08 16.03
CA LEU A 511 31.26 26.22 16.96
C LEU A 511 30.04 25.52 16.33
N THR A 512 29.60 25.95 15.15
CA THR A 512 28.33 25.50 14.52
C THR A 512 28.47 24.25 13.66
N GLU A 513 29.60 24.06 12.95
CA GLU A 513 29.84 22.81 12.19
C GLU A 513 30.21 21.61 13.07
N THR A 514 30.60 21.85 14.32
CA THR A 514 31.06 20.82 15.25
C THR A 514 29.95 19.83 15.64
N GLN A 515 28.69 20.30 15.75
CA GLN A 515 27.58 19.43 16.19
C GLN A 515 27.19 18.38 15.13
N ASN A 516 27.06 18.76 13.86
CA ASN A 516 26.73 17.80 12.79
C ASN A 516 27.85 16.78 12.58
N ASN A 517 29.11 17.24 12.62
CA ASN A 517 30.26 16.35 12.48
C ASN A 517 30.37 15.37 13.68
N ASN A 518 29.95 15.76 14.89
CA ASN A 518 29.91 14.86 16.06
C ASN A 518 28.89 13.72 15.91
N TYR A 519 27.73 13.98 15.30
CA TYR A 519 26.75 12.93 15.02
C TYR A 519 27.25 11.94 13.96
N ASP A 520 27.88 12.43 12.89
CA ASP A 520 28.49 11.60 11.85
C ASP A 520 29.59 10.69 12.42
N ILE A 521 30.42 11.21 13.34
CA ILE A 521 31.45 10.43 14.01
C ILE A 521 30.85 9.34 14.89
N THR A 522 29.86 9.67 15.73
CA THR A 522 29.19 8.69 16.59
C THR A 522 28.59 7.55 15.76
N ALA A 523 27.91 7.86 14.64
CA ALA A 523 27.35 6.86 13.74
C ALA A 523 28.45 5.95 13.14
N LEU A 524 29.58 6.53 12.71
CA LEU A 524 30.72 5.76 12.21
C LEU A 524 31.32 4.85 13.28
N GLU A 525 31.48 5.34 14.51
CA GLU A 525 32.00 4.53 15.63
C GLU A 525 31.07 3.38 15.99
N GLU A 526 29.76 3.64 16.03
CA GLU A 526 28.73 2.61 16.23
C GLU A 526 28.81 1.54 15.14
N GLY A 527 28.84 1.93 13.86
CA GLY A 527 28.90 0.93 12.79
C GLY A 527 30.23 0.20 12.69
N ILE A 528 31.37 0.85 12.95
CA ILE A 528 32.67 0.15 13.06
C ILE A 528 32.58 -0.89 14.18
N ARG A 529 32.07 -0.52 15.35
CA ARG A 529 31.88 -1.44 16.48
C ARG A 529 30.96 -2.61 16.12
N THR A 530 29.81 -2.34 15.52
CA THR A 530 28.85 -3.37 15.14
C THR A 530 29.45 -4.35 14.14
N VAL A 531 30.14 -3.88 13.08
CA VAL A 531 30.77 -4.81 12.10
C VAL A 531 31.85 -5.67 12.76
N LEU A 532 32.62 -5.12 13.71
CA LEU A 532 33.60 -5.89 14.49
C LEU A 532 32.92 -6.93 15.39
N GLU A 533 31.84 -6.56 16.07
CA GLU A 533 31.04 -7.47 16.90
C GLU A 533 30.43 -8.60 16.06
N MET A 534 29.94 -8.30 14.85
CA MET A 534 29.46 -9.30 13.91
C MET A 534 30.57 -10.28 13.49
N CYS A 535 31.76 -9.76 13.18
CA CYS A 535 32.93 -10.61 12.88
C CYS A 535 33.25 -11.51 14.07
N ASN A 536 33.29 -10.96 15.29
CA ASN A 536 33.54 -11.73 16.50
C ASN A 536 32.46 -12.79 16.77
N SER A 537 31.19 -12.44 16.57
CA SER A 537 30.05 -13.37 16.69
C SER A 537 30.19 -14.54 15.71
N CYS A 538 30.54 -14.26 14.46
CA CYS A 538 30.78 -15.29 13.46
C CYS A 538 31.99 -16.17 13.81
N LEU A 539 33.11 -15.58 14.29
CA LEU A 539 34.31 -16.31 14.70
C LEU A 539 34.08 -17.16 15.96
N SER A 540 33.19 -16.73 16.85
CA SER A 540 32.90 -17.46 18.09
C SER A 540 31.89 -18.60 17.87
N ASN A 541 30.84 -18.35 17.08
CA ASN A 541 29.70 -19.26 16.95
C ASN A 541 29.78 -20.16 15.71
N ASN A 542 30.39 -19.70 14.61
CA ASN A 542 30.31 -20.36 13.30
C ASN A 542 31.62 -20.35 12.51
N LEU A 543 32.77 -20.36 13.21
CA LEU A 543 34.11 -20.28 12.61
C LEU A 543 34.32 -21.29 11.46
N ARG A 544 34.02 -22.56 11.75
CA ARG A 544 34.27 -23.67 10.82
C ARG A 544 33.42 -23.58 9.55
N ASN A 545 32.30 -22.86 9.62
CA ASN A 545 31.35 -22.73 8.53
C ASN A 545 31.62 -21.49 7.66
N ASN A 546 32.59 -20.64 7.99
CA ASN A 546 32.88 -19.39 7.28
C ASN A 546 34.37 -19.19 6.97
N PRO A 547 35.00 -20.11 6.20
CA PRO A 547 36.43 -20.03 5.89
C PRO A 547 36.82 -18.77 5.09
N HIS A 548 35.93 -18.29 4.21
CA HIS A 548 36.18 -17.08 3.42
C HIS A 548 36.25 -15.81 4.28
N LEU A 549 35.47 -15.75 5.37
CA LEU A 549 35.54 -14.61 6.29
C LEU A 549 36.88 -14.58 7.01
N ILE A 550 37.35 -15.75 7.49
CA ILE A 550 38.67 -15.88 8.13
C ILE A 550 39.77 -15.42 7.17
N TYR A 551 39.75 -15.92 5.92
CA TYR A 551 40.74 -15.55 4.92
C TYR A 551 40.74 -14.04 4.65
N THR A 552 39.56 -13.43 4.51
CA THR A 552 39.43 -11.99 4.23
C THR A 552 39.94 -11.15 5.41
N ILE A 553 39.64 -11.54 6.65
CA ILE A 553 40.14 -10.86 7.87
C ILE A 553 41.66 -10.96 7.97
N LEU A 554 42.24 -12.14 7.68
CA LEU A 554 43.70 -12.33 7.71
C LEU A 554 44.40 -11.54 6.62
N TYR A 555 43.81 -11.50 5.41
CA TYR A 555 44.30 -10.71 4.29
C TYR A 555 44.34 -9.21 4.64
N GLU A 556 43.26 -8.71 5.26
CA GLU A 556 43.16 -7.32 5.75
C GLU A 556 43.64 -7.15 7.20
N SER A 557 44.59 -7.97 7.67
CA SER A 557 45.08 -7.94 9.05
C SER A 557 45.65 -6.58 9.47
N SER A 558 46.22 -5.82 8.53
CA SER A 558 46.71 -4.46 8.77
C SER A 558 45.59 -3.49 9.17
N LEU A 559 44.42 -3.60 8.53
CA LEU A 559 43.23 -2.83 8.89
C LEU A 559 42.78 -3.19 10.30
N MET A 560 42.66 -4.48 10.61
CA MET A 560 42.23 -4.95 11.94
C MET A 560 43.16 -4.48 13.06
N LEU A 561 44.47 -4.48 12.82
CA LEU A 561 45.46 -3.98 13.78
C LEU A 561 45.43 -2.44 13.93
N SER A 562 45.04 -1.72 12.87
CA SER A 562 44.94 -0.26 12.91
C SER A 562 43.73 0.24 13.72
N ILE A 563 42.68 -0.57 13.84
CA ILE A 563 41.47 -0.23 14.58
C ILE A 563 41.75 -0.36 16.08
N THR A 564 42.36 0.69 16.64
CA THR A 564 42.70 0.79 18.06
C THR A 564 41.48 1.28 18.84
N ILE A 565 40.35 0.60 18.72
CA ILE A 565 39.15 0.89 19.53
C ILE A 565 39.30 0.10 20.84
N PRO A 566 39.16 0.73 22.02
CA PRO A 566 39.31 0.07 23.32
C PRO A 566 38.51 -1.24 23.47
N CYS A 567 37.35 -1.37 22.80
CA CYS A 567 36.54 -2.58 22.76
C CYS A 567 37.25 -3.83 22.18
N PHE A 568 38.21 -3.68 21.26
CA PHE A 568 38.90 -4.85 20.68
C PHE A 568 39.90 -5.48 21.67
N LYS A 569 40.46 -4.67 22.59
CA LYS A 569 41.29 -5.18 23.68
C LYS A 569 40.49 -6.10 24.61
N THR A 570 39.26 -5.71 24.93
CA THR A 570 38.36 -6.48 25.81
C THR A 570 37.79 -7.72 25.12
N LEU A 571 37.48 -7.66 23.81
CA LEU A 571 37.00 -8.80 23.03
C LEU A 571 38.07 -9.88 22.79
N LEU A 572 39.34 -9.49 22.58
CA LEU A 572 40.47 -10.43 22.52
C LEU A 572 40.79 -11.04 23.89
N GLU A 573 40.54 -10.32 24.99
CA GLU A 573 40.79 -10.80 26.35
C GLU A 573 39.67 -11.71 26.92
N THR A 574 38.48 -11.72 26.31
CA THR A 574 37.30 -12.48 26.78
C THR A 574 37.00 -13.77 25.99
N SER A 575 37.79 -14.10 24.97
CA SER A 575 37.72 -15.42 24.32
C SER A 575 38.28 -16.50 25.26
N PRO A 576 37.55 -17.58 25.59
CA PRO A 576 38.11 -18.68 26.36
C PRO A 576 39.19 -19.37 25.52
N ARG A 577 40.38 -19.52 26.11
CA ARG A 577 41.49 -20.30 25.55
C ARG A 577 41.11 -21.73 25.23
#